data_AF-A0A1I1YL79-F1
#
_entry.id   AF-A0A1I1YL79-F1
#
_cell.length_a   1.000
_cell.length_b   1.000
_cell.length_c   1.000
_cell.angle_alpha   90.00
_cell.angle_beta   90.00
_cell.angle_gamma   90.00
#
_symmetry.space_group_name_H-M   'P 1'
#
loop_
_entity.id
_entity.type
_entity.pdbx_description
1 polymer ?
#
loop_
_entity_poly.entity_id
_entity_poly.type
_entity_poly.pdbx_seq_one_letter_code
_entity_poly.pdbx_strand_id
1 'polypeptide(L)'
;MLSPFFLTPHLETGTDEAGRGCLAGPVTAATVILPSDFHNELLNDSKQLSEKAREKLRPILEQQCISFAVTHLEPLIINEINN
;
A
#
# COMPACT_ATOMS: atom_id res chain seq x y z
N MET A 1 7.07 -17.18 7.01
CA MET A 1 6.13 -16.03 7.05
C MET A 1 6.82 -14.94 7.85
N LEU A 2 6.76 -13.68 7.39
CA LEU A 2 7.22 -12.56 8.21
C LEU A 2 6.28 -12.42 9.43
N SER A 3 6.81 -11.95 10.55
CA SER A 3 5.98 -11.59 11.71
C SER A 3 5.01 -10.48 11.29
N PRO A 4 3.74 -10.49 11.76
CA PRO A 4 2.78 -9.43 11.44
C PRO A 4 3.18 -8.08 12.03
N PHE A 5 4.00 -8.08 13.09
CA PHE A 5 4.54 -6.87 13.72
C PHE A 5 5.98 -7.08 14.20
N PHE A 6 6.79 -6.01 14.23
CA PHE A 6 8.18 -6.03 14.74
C PHE A 6 8.33 -5.34 16.11
N LEU A 7 7.57 -4.27 16.38
CA LEU A 7 7.63 -3.40 17.54
C LEU A 7 6.25 -3.28 18.19
N THR A 8 5.97 -4.12 19.19
CA THR A 8 4.82 -3.94 20.09
C THR A 8 5.26 -3.12 21.32
N PRO A 9 4.48 -2.11 21.77
CA PRO A 9 3.10 -1.77 21.41
C PRO A 9 2.94 -0.65 20.36
N HIS A 10 3.94 -0.39 19.52
CA HIS A 10 3.89 0.74 18.58
C HIS A 10 2.99 0.43 17.37
N LEU A 11 2.39 1.48 16.80
CA LEU A 11 1.69 1.36 15.52
C LEU A 11 2.72 1.20 14.41
N GLU A 12 2.53 0.18 13.57
CA GLU A 12 3.34 -0.07 12.39
C GLU A 12 2.53 0.16 11.13
N THR A 13 3.22 0.60 10.08
CA THR A 13 2.60 0.77 8.77
C THR A 13 3.29 -0.11 7.74
N GLY A 14 2.47 -0.72 6.87
CA GLY A 14 2.94 -1.28 5.62
C GLY A 14 3.00 -0.18 4.57
N THR A 15 4.08 -0.13 3.80
CA THR A 15 4.27 0.81 2.69
C THR A 15 4.65 0.04 1.43
N ASP A 16 4.17 0.50 0.28
CA ASP A 16 4.54 -0.05 -1.03
C ASP A 16 4.43 1.01 -2.12
N GLU A 17 5.10 0.79 -3.25
CA GLU A 17 5.05 1.65 -4.42
C GLU A 17 4.69 0.92 -5.72
N ALA A 18 4.03 1.64 -6.63
CA ALA A 18 3.75 1.18 -7.98
C ALA A 18 4.20 2.24 -9.00
N GLY A 19 4.65 1.78 -10.17
CA GLY A 19 5.11 2.68 -11.24
C GLY A 19 6.59 3.06 -11.16
N ARG A 20 7.36 2.55 -10.19
CA ARG A 20 8.81 2.77 -10.17
C ARG A 20 9.46 2.14 -11.42
N GLY A 21 10.18 2.97 -12.19
CA GLY A 21 10.88 2.52 -13.41
C GLY A 21 9.97 2.37 -14.64
N CYS A 22 8.72 2.83 -14.60
CA CYS A 22 7.88 2.89 -15.80
C CYS A 22 8.42 3.95 -16.80
N LEU A 23 8.11 3.76 -18.08
CA LEU A 23 8.43 4.76 -19.12
C LEU A 23 7.48 5.96 -19.09
N ALA A 24 6.27 5.80 -18.54
CA ALA A 24 5.23 6.82 -18.52
C ALA A 24 4.31 6.63 -17.31
N GLY A 25 3.73 7.74 -16.86
CA GLY A 25 2.84 7.79 -15.69
C GLY A 25 3.56 8.11 -14.38
N PRO A 26 2.81 8.40 -13.32
CA PRO A 26 3.39 8.75 -12.03
C PRO A 26 3.94 7.53 -11.29
N VAL A 27 4.81 7.79 -10.31
CA VAL A 27 5.08 6.83 -9.24
C VAL A 27 4.03 7.05 -8.15
N THR A 28 3.35 5.98 -7.75
CA THR A 28 2.35 6.01 -6.68
C THR A 28 2.89 5.30 -5.45
N ALA A 29 2.93 5.99 -4.32
CA ALA A 29 3.26 5.39 -3.03
C ALA A 29 2.01 5.33 -2.15
N ALA A 30 1.88 4.25 -1.39
CA ALA A 30 0.78 4.06 -0.46
C ALA A 30 1.29 3.54 0.89
N THR A 31 0.54 3.87 1.94
CA THR A 31 0.80 3.46 3.32
C THR A 31 -0.51 3.09 3.99
N VAL A 32 -0.51 2.04 4.81
CA VAL A 32 -1.68 1.59 5.58
C VAL A 32 -1.26 1.12 6.96
N ILE A 33 -2.02 1.51 7.98
CA ILE A 33 -1.90 1.03 9.35
C ILE A 33 -3.13 0.17 9.63
N LEU A 34 -2.93 -1.13 9.83
CA LEU A 34 -4.00 -2.07 10.13
C LEU A 34 -4.09 -2.34 11.66
N PRO A 35 -5.29 -2.56 12.21
CA PRO A 35 -5.45 -3.07 13.56
C PRO A 35 -4.69 -4.39 13.79
N SER A 36 -4.29 -4.66 15.03
CA SER A 36 -3.53 -5.87 15.38
C SER A 36 -4.30 -7.18 15.16
N ASP A 37 -5.63 -7.10 15.17
CA ASP A 37 -6.57 -8.20 14.96
C ASP A 37 -7.17 -8.22 13.54
N PHE A 38 -6.67 -7.37 12.63
CA PHE A 38 -7.14 -7.35 11.24
C PHE A 38 -6.85 -8.68 10.56
N HIS A 39 -7.88 -9.25 9.94
CA HIS A 39 -7.77 -10.47 9.16
C HIS A 39 -8.63 -10.39 7.91
N ASN A 40 -8.06 -10.76 6.77
CA ASN A 40 -8.78 -10.84 5.51
C ASN A 40 -8.22 -11.99 4.65
N GLU A 41 -9.07 -12.93 4.27
CA GLU A 41 -8.66 -14.11 3.49
C GLU A 41 -8.13 -13.75 2.10
N LEU A 42 -8.67 -12.69 1.47
CA LEU A 42 -8.25 -12.26 0.13
C LEU A 42 -6.86 -11.60 0.15
N LEU A 43 -6.52 -10.88 1.22
CA LEU A 43 -5.27 -10.12 1.30
C LEU A 43 -4.03 -11.03 1.49
N ASN A 44 -4.19 -12.19 2.13
CA ASN A 44 -3.08 -13.07 2.53
C ASN A 44 -2.36 -13.79 1.36
N ASP A 45 -2.91 -13.83 0.15
CA ASP A 45 -2.27 -14.40 -1.05
C ASP A 45 -2.02 -13.32 -2.14
N SER A 46 -1.33 -12.25 -1.73
CA SER A 46 -1.18 -11.01 -2.50
C SER A 46 -0.41 -11.15 -3.83
N LYS A 47 0.26 -12.27 -4.09
CA LYS A 47 1.06 -12.45 -5.32
C LYS A 47 0.20 -12.62 -6.59
N GLN A 48 -1.12 -12.84 -6.46
CA GLN A 48 -2.02 -13.00 -7.61
C GLN A 48 -3.35 -12.24 -7.47
N LEU A 49 -3.37 -11.10 -6.78
CA LEU A 49 -4.57 -10.28 -6.74
C LEU A 49 -4.85 -9.64 -8.11
N SER A 50 -5.87 -10.19 -8.79
CA SER A 50 -6.44 -9.57 -9.99
C SER A 50 -6.91 -8.13 -9.70
N GLU A 51 -6.99 -7.30 -10.75
CA GLU A 51 -7.50 -5.93 -10.65
C GLU A 51 -8.87 -5.88 -9.95
N LYS A 52 -9.81 -6.75 -10.36
CA LYS A 52 -11.14 -6.88 -9.74
C LYS A 52 -11.09 -7.25 -8.25
N ALA A 53 -10.11 -8.05 -7.84
CA ALA A 53 -9.94 -8.40 -6.42
C ALA A 53 -9.41 -7.20 -5.63
N ARG A 54 -8.48 -6.43 -6.21
CA ARG A 54 -7.96 -5.18 -5.61
C ARG A 54 -9.04 -4.12 -5.46
N GLU A 55 -9.88 -3.94 -6.47
CA GLU A 55 -11.02 -3.01 -6.42
C GLU A 55 -12.01 -3.35 -5.30
N LYS A 56 -12.23 -4.64 -5.03
CA LYS A 56 -13.07 -5.09 -3.91
C LYS A 56 -12.40 -4.94 -2.55
N LEU A 57 -11.08 -5.14 -2.49
CA LEU A 57 -10.30 -5.05 -1.25
C LEU A 57 -10.14 -3.61 -0.77
N ARG A 58 -9.94 -2.67 -1.69
CA ARG A 58 -9.72 -1.25 -1.36
C ARG A 58 -10.74 -0.68 -0.37
N PRO A 59 -12.06 -0.70 -0.60
CA PRO A 59 -13.03 -0.12 0.33
C PRO A 59 -13.03 -0.82 1.70
N ILE A 60 -12.74 -2.12 1.74
CA ILE A 60 -12.64 -2.87 3.00
C ILE A 60 -11.45 -2.35 3.81
N LEU A 61 -10.29 -2.19 3.18
CA LEU A 61 -9.09 -1.67 3.81
C LEU A 61 -9.28 -0.22 4.27
N GLU A 62 -9.83 0.65 3.42
CA GLU A 62 -10.10 2.05 3.77
C GLU A 62 -11.07 2.18 4.96
N GLN A 63 -12.05 1.27 5.08
CA GLN A 63 -13.01 1.27 6.19
C GLN A 63 -12.43 0.69 7.50
N GLN A 64 -11.58 -0.33 7.41
CA GLN A 64 -11.12 -1.10 8.58
C GLN A 64 -9.73 -0.73 9.08
N CYS A 65 -8.96 0.03 8.30
CA CYS A 65 -7.65 0.51 8.74
C CYS A 65 -7.77 1.58 9.83
N ILE A 66 -6.71 1.75 10.61
CA ILE A 66 -6.58 2.87 11.55
C ILE A 66 -6.33 4.16 10.77
N SER A 67 -5.47 4.08 9.75
CA SER A 67 -5.16 5.20 8.86
C SER A 67 -4.53 4.67 7.57
N PHE A 68 -4.71 5.42 6.49
CA PHE A 68 -4.04 5.18 5.21
C PHE A 68 -3.76 6.49 4.50
N ALA A 69 -2.79 6.48 3.59
CA ALA A 69 -2.56 7.58 2.66
C ALA A 69 -2.04 7.04 1.33
N VAL A 70 -2.35 7.79 0.26
CA VAL A 70 -1.87 7.52 -1.10
C VAL A 70 -1.38 8.83 -1.69
N THR A 71 -0.26 8.78 -2.41
CA THR A 71 0.30 9.94 -3.11
C THR A 71 0.81 9.54 -4.47
N HIS A 72 0.59 10.41 -5.44
CA HIS A 72 1.09 10.28 -6.80
C HIS A 72 2.15 11.36 -7.03
N LEU A 73 3.35 10.95 -7.43
CA LEU A 73 4.39 11.86 -7.88
C LEU A 73 4.44 11.82 -9.41
N GLU A 74 4.10 12.95 -10.02
CA GLU A 74 4.11 13.10 -11.47
C GLU A 74 5.53 13.11 -12.03
N PRO A 75 5.75 12.65 -13.28
CA PRO A 75 7.08 12.58 -13.90
C PRO A 75 7.86 13.91 -13.85
N LEU A 76 7.18 15.05 -13.96
CA LEU A 76 7.83 16.37 -13.88
C LEU A 76 8.47 16.60 -12.50
N ILE A 77 7.76 16.25 -11.42
CA ILE A 77 8.26 16.37 -10.04
C ILE A 77 9.40 15.37 -9.82
N ILE A 78 9.27 14.14 -10.32
CA ILE A 78 10.33 13.13 -10.23
C ILE A 78 11.60 13.60 -10.94
N ASN A 79 11.45 14.18 -12.12
CA ASN A 79 12.58 14.75 -12.87
C ASN A 79 13.21 15.93 -12.13
N GLU A 80 12.43 16.79 -11.46
CA GLU A 80 12.96 17.87 -10.64
C GLU A 80 13.76 17.35 -9.44
N ILE A 81 13.30 16.30 -8.76
CA ILE A 81 13.98 15.73 -7.58
C ILE A 81 15.28 15.00 -7.96
N ASN A 82 15.32 14.35 -9.13
CA ASN A 82 16.43 13.49 -9.53
C ASN A 82 17.57 14.20 -10.30
N ASN A 83 17.38 15.47 -10.69
CA ASN A 83 18.38 16.26 -11.42
C ASN A 83 19.05 17.28 -10.50
#